data_AF-A0A0B4EU68-F1
#
_entry.id   AF-A0A0B4EU68-F1
#
_cell.length_a   1.000
_cell.length_b   1.000
_cell.length_c   1.000
_cell.angle_alpha   90.00
_cell.angle_beta   90.00
_cell.angle_gamma   90.00
#
_symmetry.space_group_name_H-M   'P 1'
#
loop_
_entity.id
_entity.type
_entity.pdbx_description
1 polymer ?
#
loop_
_entity_poly.entity_id
_entity_poly.type
_entity_poly.pdbx_seq_one_letter_code
_entity_poly.pdbx_strand_id
1 'polypeptide(L)' 'MDMEIYTGLRFLNIKPVPIYYKNMVLRGDKIELTISNHPIAQEIAYMILGTGLLENSSRGLGYVNYQYY' A
#
# COMPACT_ATOMS: atom_id res chain seq x y z
N MET A 1 -18.71 -2.93 16.01
CA MET A 1 -17.27 -3.17 16.16
C MET A 1 -16.64 -2.62 14.90
N ASP A 2 -15.92 -1.50 14.99
CA ASP A 2 -15.11 -1.05 13.88
C ASP A 2 -13.87 -1.96 13.81
N MET A 3 -13.64 -2.56 12.65
CA MET A 3 -12.45 -3.36 12.40
C MET A 3 -11.30 -2.42 12.05
N GLU A 4 -10.27 -2.42 12.88
CA GLU A 4 -9.02 -1.72 12.59
C GLU A 4 -8.16 -2.56 11.64
N ILE A 5 -7.90 -2.05 10.43
CA ILE A 5 -7.10 -2.73 9.40
C ILE A 5 -5.60 -2.45 9.57
N TYR A 6 -5.25 -1.26 10.05
CA TYR A 6 -3.87 -0.85 10.27
C TYR A 6 -3.80 0.01 11.53
N THR A 7 -2.70 -0.10 12.27
CA THR A 7 -2.41 0.65 13.49
C THR A 7 -1.40 1.78 13.25
N GLY A 8 -0.77 1.80 12.08
CA GLY A 8 0.25 2.79 11.72
C GLY A 8 0.33 3.05 10.22
N LEU A 9 0.59 4.30 9.86
CA LEU A 9 0.84 4.74 8.48
C LEU A 9 1.98 5.75 8.49
N ARG A 10 3.00 5.51 7.65
CA ARG A 10 4.17 6.38 7.54
C ARG A 10 4.47 6.67 6.07
N PHE A 11 4.64 7.94 5.74
CA PHE A 11 5.15 8.36 4.43
C PHE A 11 6.68 8.24 4.42
N LEU A 12 7.21 7.54 3.42
CA LEU A 12 8.64 7.32 3.23
C LEU A 12 9.26 8.34 2.28
N ASN A 13 8.44 9.06 1.52
CA ASN A 13 8.87 10.09 0.58
C ASN A 13 8.58 11.50 1.12
N ILE A 14 9.49 12.44 0.87
CA ILE A 14 9.33 13.86 1.23
C ILE A 14 8.50 14.61 0.18
N LYS A 15 8.62 14.20 -1.09
CA LYS A 15 7.87 14.74 -2.23
C LYS A 15 7.16 13.59 -2.94
N PRO A 16 5.99 13.83 -3.55
CA PRO A 16 5.29 12.80 -4.32
C PRO A 16 6.19 12.20 -5.41
N VAL A 17 6.06 10.90 -5.62
CA VAL A 17 6.77 10.17 -6.66
C VAL A 17 5.98 10.31 -7.97
N PRO A 18 6.55 10.94 -9.02
CA PRO A 18 5.87 11.08 -10.29
C PRO A 18 5.85 9.74 -11.05
N ILE A 19 4.68 9.34 -11.52
CA ILE A 19 4.48 8.22 -12.44
C ILE A 19 3.95 8.76 -13.76
N TYR A 20 4.75 8.68 -14.81
CA TYR A 20 4.34 9.09 -16.16
C TYR A 20 3.43 8.01 -16.76
N TYR A 21 2.17 8.37 -17.00
CA TYR A 21 1.18 7.45 -17.56
C TYR A 21 0.40 8.13 -18.69
N LYS A 22 0.59 7.62 -19.91
CA LYS A 22 0.06 8.22 -21.15
C LYS A 22 0.52 9.68 -21.24
N ASN A 23 -0.40 10.62 -21.41
CA ASN A 23 -0.13 12.06 -21.56
C ASN A 23 -0.24 12.85 -20.23
N MET A 24 -0.17 12.16 -19.09
CA MET A 24 -0.33 12.77 -17.76
C MET A 24 0.69 12.21 -16.76
N VAL A 25 0.85 12.93 -15.63
CA VAL A 25 1.70 12.51 -14.52
C VAL A 25 0.81 12.22 -13.31
N LEU A 26 0.77 10.96 -12.89
CA LEU A 26 0.15 10.55 -11.63
C LEU A 26 1.15 10.82 -10.49
N ARG A 27 0.64 11.21 -9.33
CA ARG A 27 1.45 11.45 -8.15
C ARG A 27 1.12 10.37 -7.13
N GLY A 28 2.10 9.54 -6.84
CA GLY A 28 2.00 8.51 -5.82
C GLY A 28 2.85 8.85 -4.61
N ASP A 29 2.56 8.18 -3.50
CA ASP A 29 3.38 8.21 -2.30
C ASP A 29 3.94 6.83 -2.02
N LYS A 30 5.14 6.81 -1.44
CA LYS A 30 5.73 5.58 -0.90
C LYS A 30 5.37 5.53 0.57
N ILE A 31 4.59 4.54 0.95
CA ILE A 31 4.10 4.40 2.32
C ILE A 31 4.60 3.10 2.96
N GLU A 32 4.62 3.10 4.28
CA GLU A 32 4.74 1.93 5.13
C GLU A 32 3.48 1.85 6.01
N LEU A 33 2.90 0.65 6.11
CA LEU A 33 1.71 0.39 6.90
C LEU A 33 2.04 -0.64 7.99
N THR A 34 1.61 -0.37 9.22
CA THR A 34 1.61 -1.36 10.30
C THR A 34 0.23 -2.01 10.33
N ILE A 35 0.16 -3.27 9.92
CA ILE A 35 -1.10 -4.01 9.84
C ILE A 35 -1.55 -4.44 11.25
N SER A 36 -2.84 -4.31 11.53
CA SER A 36 -3.44 -4.75 12.79
C SER A 36 -3.30 -6.26 12.98
N ASN A 37 -3.18 -6.73 14.23
CA ASN A 37 -3.16 -8.16 14.55
C ASN A 37 -4.53 -8.85 14.37
N HIS A 38 -5.57 -8.11 13.97
CA HIS A 38 -6.87 -8.67 13.67
C HIS A 38 -6.79 -9.69 12.52
N PRO A 39 -7.36 -10.90 12.62
CA PRO A 39 -7.20 -11.96 11.62
C PRO A 39 -7.56 -11.51 10.19
N ILE A 40 -8.67 -10.79 10.04
CA ILE A 40 -9.12 -10.29 8.73
C ILE A 40 -8.15 -9.24 8.15
N ALA A 41 -7.52 -8.42 9.01
CA ALA A 41 -6.52 -7.45 8.54
C ALA A 41 -5.26 -8.17 8.00
N GLN A 42 -4.86 -9.26 8.66
CA GLN A 42 -3.74 -10.09 8.21
C GLN A 42 -4.05 -10.84 6.90
N GLU A 43 -5.27 -11.34 6.74
CA GLU A 43 -5.72 -11.96 5.47
C GLU A 43 -5.72 -10.96 4.32
N ILE A 44 -6.23 -9.74 4.56
CA ILE A 44 -6.21 -8.65 3.57
C ILE A 44 -4.76 -8.27 3.23
N ALA A 45 -3.88 -8.14 4.22
CA ALA A 45 -2.47 -7.83 3.99
C ALA A 45 -1.78 -8.92 3.18
N TYR A 46 -2.08 -10.20 3.44
CA TYR A 46 -1.56 -11.31 2.66
C TYR A 46 -2.03 -11.27 1.20
N MET A 47 -3.32 -10.98 0.97
CA MET A 47 -3.87 -10.79 -0.39
C MET A 47 -3.15 -9.67 -1.14
N ILE A 48 -2.91 -8.54 -0.48
CA ILE A 48 -2.26 -7.35 -1.06
C ILE A 48 -0.84 -7.66 -1.56
N LEU A 49 -0.12 -8.61 -0.96
CA LEU A 49 1.21 -9.02 -1.44
C LEU A 49 1.16 -9.56 -2.89
N GLY A 50 0.07 -10.23 -3.26
CA GLY A 50 -0.13 -10.75 -4.61
C GLY A 50 -0.86 -9.77 -5.53
N THR A 51 -1.87 -9.07 -5.03
CA THR A 51 -2.75 -8.24 -5.86
C THR A 51 -2.24 -6.82 -6.07
N GLY A 52 -1.42 -6.30 -5.14
CA GLY A 52 -1.13 -4.88 -5.01
C GLY A 52 -2.19 -4.16 -4.15
N LEU A 53 -1.76 -3.04 -3.57
CA LEU A 53 -2.51 -2.12 -2.75
C LEU A 53 -3.08 -0.99 -3.62
N LEU A 54 -4.35 -0.63 -3.41
CA LEU A 54 -5.08 0.38 -4.19
C LEU A 54 -5.24 -0.01 -5.67
N GLU A 55 -4.83 0.85 -6.59
CA GLU A 55 -5.22 0.81 -7.99
C GLU A 55 -4.00 0.69 -8.92
N ASN A 56 -4.29 0.38 -10.19
CA ASN A 56 -3.32 0.40 -11.28
C ASN A 56 -2.15 -0.59 -11.11
N SER A 57 -2.36 -1.67 -10.36
CA SER A 57 -1.38 -2.74 -10.16
C SER A 57 -1.02 -3.48 -11.44
N SER A 58 -1.94 -3.56 -12.40
CA SER A 58 -1.64 -4.04 -13.76
C SER A 58 -0.58 -3.21 -14.50
N ARG A 59 -0.24 -2.02 -13.99
CA ARG A 59 0.80 -1.12 -14.52
C ARG A 59 2.00 -0.97 -13.58
N GLY A 60 2.11 -1.82 -12.55
CA GLY A 60 3.26 -1.83 -11.64
C GLY A 60 3.14 -0.94 -10.41
N LEU A 61 1.95 -0.39 -10.10
CA LEU A 61 1.73 0.44 -8.92
C LEU A 61 1.08 -0.35 -7.77
N GLY A 62 1.30 0.10 -6.53
CA GLY A 62 0.66 -0.49 -5.36
C GLY A 62 1.30 -1.78 -4.85
N TYR A 63 2.33 -2.32 -5.51
CA TYR A 63 3.05 -3.47 -4.99
C TYR A 63 3.80 -3.12 -3.70
N VAL A 64 3.71 -4.01 -2.72
CA VAL A 64 4.31 -3.87 -1.40
C VAL A 64 5.13 -5.11 -1.06
N ASN A 65 6.04 -4.96 -0.10
CA ASN A 65 6.76 -6.07 0.51
C ASN A 65 6.31 -6.22 1.97
N TYR A 66 6.42 -7.42 2.52
CA TYR A 66 6.22 -7.63 3.95
C TYR A 66 7.54 -7.41 4.71
N GLN A 67 7.42 -6.87 5.93
CA GLN A 67 8.49 -6.87 6.93
C GLN A 67 7.90 -7.39 8.23
N TYR A 68 8.66 -8.23 8.94
CA TYR A 68 8.30 -8.74 10.27
C TYR A 68 9.31 -8.15 11.26
N TYR A 69 8.82 -7.56 12.35
CA TYR A 69 9.63 -6.93 13.40
C TYR A 69 9.56 -7.73 14.69
#